data_AF-A0A1Z1W738-F1
#
_entry.id   AF-A0A1Z1W738-F1
#
_cell.length_a   1.000
_cell.length_b   1.000
_cell.length_c   1.000
_cell.angle_alpha   90.00
_cell.angle_beta   90.00
_cell.angle_gamma   90.00
#
_symmetry.space_group_name_H-M   'P 1'
#
loop_
_entity.id
_entity.type
_entity.pdbx_description
1 polymer ?
#
loop_
_entity_poly.entity_id
_entity_poly.type
_entity_poly.pdbx_seq_one_letter_code
_entity_poly.pdbx_strand_id
1 'polypeptide(L)'
;MTWSEMQPLLEQACWDTLYMVGWSALIAVAVGLPLGILLVLTDRGGLLQNTIVNKVIGQVVNIGRSMPFIILMVALMGFTRSIVGTSIGRDAAIVPLAISAIPFFARLVETAVREVDHGLVEAVQSMGGNTWTVVRKVLVPESLPSLISSATTTVVALIGYSAITGTVGAGGLGDLAVRYGYQRFETELMWITVGVLAVVISIIQFAGDYAARGLHRRGGRSGAAPRLKFLRAKAAPAATATAGSTGPTAPDAEPDRDREPVKVS
;
A
#
# COMPACT_ATOMS: atom_id res chain seq x y z
N MET A 1 34.92 -1.15 12.89
CA MET A 1 35.30 -2.19 11.89
C MET A 1 36.00 -1.56 10.69
N THR A 2 36.88 -2.27 9.99
CA THR A 2 37.46 -1.78 8.72
C THR A 2 36.52 -2.00 7.53
N TRP A 3 36.60 -1.17 6.48
CA TRP A 3 35.74 -1.30 5.28
C TRP A 3 35.80 -2.69 4.63
N SER A 4 37.00 -3.30 4.58
CA SER A 4 37.22 -4.66 4.07
C SER A 4 36.46 -5.74 4.85
N GLU A 5 36.18 -5.51 6.13
CA GLU A 5 35.39 -6.43 6.97
C GLU A 5 33.89 -6.16 6.84
N MET A 6 33.49 -4.90 6.65
CA MET A 6 32.08 -4.50 6.52
C MET A 6 31.48 -4.88 5.18
N GLN A 7 32.22 -4.72 4.08
CA GLN A 7 31.74 -4.98 2.72
C GLN A 7 31.13 -6.38 2.55
N PRO A 8 31.82 -7.50 2.87
CA PRO A 8 31.24 -8.84 2.68
C PRO A 8 30.01 -9.08 3.55
N LEU A 9 29.95 -8.48 4.75
CA LEU A 9 28.81 -8.59 5.65
C LEU A 9 27.59 -7.86 5.07
N LEU A 10 27.78 -6.66 4.53
CA LEU A 10 26.72 -5.87 3.91
C LEU A 10 26.18 -6.54 2.65
N GLU A 11 27.06 -7.10 1.82
CA GLU A 11 26.67 -7.82 0.61
C GLU A 11 25.81 -9.04 0.93
N GLN A 12 26.28 -9.89 1.86
CA GLN A 12 25.53 -11.06 2.31
C GLN A 12 24.18 -10.68 2.94
N ALA A 13 24.18 -9.65 3.80
CA ALA A 13 22.97 -9.17 4.44
C ALA A 13 21.97 -8.57 3.44
N CYS A 14 22.46 -7.87 2.42
CA CYS A 14 21.62 -7.36 1.33
C CYS A 14 20.98 -8.52 0.57
N TRP A 15 21.78 -9.53 0.19
CA TRP A 15 21.28 -10.71 -0.49
C TRP A 15 20.23 -11.47 0.31
N ASP A 16 20.48 -11.71 1.60
CA ASP A 16 19.54 -12.39 2.48
C ASP A 16 18.22 -11.60 2.59
N THR A 17 18.29 -10.27 2.60
CA THR A 17 17.12 -9.37 2.61
C THR A 17 16.33 -9.48 1.32
N LEU A 18 16.98 -9.38 0.16
CA LEU A 18 16.34 -9.50 -1.13
C LEU A 18 15.75 -10.91 -1.33
N TYR A 19 16.43 -11.94 -0.85
CA TYR A 19 15.97 -13.33 -0.92
C TYR A 19 14.68 -13.52 -0.13
N MET A 20 14.66 -13.16 1.16
CA MET A 20 13.48 -13.34 1.99
C MET A 20 12.30 -12.48 1.55
N VAL A 21 12.56 -11.22 1.17
CA VAL A 21 11.52 -10.31 0.67
C VAL A 21 10.99 -10.77 -0.68
N GLY A 22 11.85 -11.20 -1.60
CA GLY A 22 11.47 -11.64 -2.94
C GLY A 22 10.55 -12.86 -2.91
N TRP A 23 10.91 -13.90 -2.15
CA TRP A 23 10.06 -15.08 -1.99
C TRP A 23 8.75 -14.76 -1.26
N SER A 24 8.81 -13.96 -0.20
CA SER A 24 7.61 -13.57 0.55
C SER A 24 6.66 -12.74 -0.32
N ALA A 25 7.18 -11.82 -1.12
CA ALA A 25 6.41 -11.01 -2.06
C ALA A 25 5.78 -11.88 -3.15
N LEU A 26 6.52 -12.86 -3.69
CA LEU A 26 6.00 -13.78 -4.70
C LEU A 26 4.80 -14.58 -4.15
N ILE A 27 4.93 -15.13 -2.94
CA ILE A 27 3.84 -15.87 -2.27
C ILE A 27 2.66 -14.93 -1.98
N ALA A 28 2.93 -13.72 -1.49
CA ALA A 28 1.90 -12.72 -1.23
C ALA A 28 1.15 -12.32 -2.50
N VAL A 29 1.83 -12.15 -3.63
CA VAL A 29 1.19 -11.86 -4.91
C VAL A 29 0.38 -13.06 -5.40
N ALA A 30 0.95 -14.26 -5.34
CA ALA A 30 0.30 -15.48 -5.82
C ALA A 30 -1.01 -15.80 -5.08
N VAL A 31 -1.05 -15.57 -3.76
CA VAL A 31 -2.24 -15.88 -2.93
C VAL A 31 -3.11 -14.65 -2.70
N GLY A 32 -2.50 -13.49 -2.45
CA GLY A 32 -3.20 -12.25 -2.15
C GLY A 32 -3.92 -11.64 -3.36
N LEU A 33 -3.41 -11.82 -4.58
CA LEU A 33 -4.11 -11.35 -5.79
C LEU A 33 -5.47 -12.07 -5.99
N PRO A 34 -5.54 -13.41 -6.02
CA PRO A 34 -6.81 -14.12 -6.05
C PRO A 34 -7.72 -13.74 -4.87
N LEU A 35 -7.17 -13.62 -3.66
CA LEU A 35 -7.94 -13.32 -2.46
C LEU A 35 -8.59 -11.93 -2.52
N GLY A 36 -7.84 -10.92 -2.97
CA GLY A 36 -8.34 -9.55 -3.15
C GLY A 36 -9.40 -9.45 -4.25
N ILE A 37 -9.21 -10.15 -5.37
CA ILE A 37 -10.23 -10.23 -6.43
C ILE A 37 -11.50 -10.92 -5.91
N LEU A 38 -11.36 -12.01 -5.17
CA LEU A 38 -12.50 -12.74 -4.60
C LEU A 38 -13.29 -11.87 -3.61
N LEU A 39 -12.61 -11.04 -2.81
CA LEU A 39 -13.24 -10.04 -1.94
C LEU A 39 -14.08 -9.04 -2.73
N VAL A 40 -13.65 -8.58 -3.89
CA VAL A 40 -14.47 -7.68 -4.72
C VAL A 40 -15.64 -8.41 -5.36
N LEU A 41 -15.43 -9.61 -5.89
CA LEU A 41 -16.48 -10.36 -6.59
C LEU A 41 -17.62 -10.83 -5.68
N THR A 42 -17.30 -11.14 -4.42
CA THR A 42 -18.27 -11.66 -3.44
C THR A 42 -19.01 -10.58 -2.66
N ASP A 43 -18.66 -9.30 -2.85
CA ASP A 43 -19.28 -8.18 -2.15
C ASP A 43 -20.75 -7.96 -2.57
N ARG A 44 -21.49 -7.15 -1.79
CA ARG A 44 -22.84 -6.69 -2.14
C ARG A 44 -22.79 -5.87 -3.43
N GLY A 45 -23.46 -6.37 -4.47
CA GLY A 45 -23.39 -5.79 -5.82
C GLY A 45 -22.25 -6.32 -6.69
N GLY A 46 -21.41 -7.23 -6.17
CA GLY A 46 -20.40 -7.94 -6.94
C GLY A 46 -20.99 -9.02 -7.85
N LEU A 47 -20.15 -9.65 -8.69
CA LEU A 47 -20.60 -10.62 -9.70
C LEU A 47 -21.07 -11.96 -9.10
N LEU A 48 -20.55 -12.35 -7.94
CA LEU A 48 -20.86 -13.62 -7.28
C LEU A 48 -21.82 -13.46 -6.09
N GLN A 49 -22.00 -12.23 -5.58
CA GLN A 49 -22.93 -11.85 -4.49
C GLN A 49 -23.01 -12.82 -3.31
N ASN A 50 -21.87 -13.29 -2.79
CA ASN A 50 -21.83 -14.16 -1.61
C ASN A 50 -21.38 -13.39 -0.37
N THR A 51 -22.34 -12.71 0.25
CA THR A 51 -22.09 -11.88 1.44
C THR A 51 -21.54 -12.64 2.64
N ILE A 52 -21.85 -13.93 2.78
CA ILE A 52 -21.33 -14.77 3.86
C ILE A 52 -19.84 -15.04 3.63
N VAL A 53 -19.48 -15.51 2.43
CA VAL A 53 -18.08 -15.77 2.07
C VAL A 53 -17.26 -14.49 2.15
N ASN A 54 -17.78 -13.38 1.65
CA ASN A 54 -17.13 -12.08 1.74
C ASN A 54 -16.84 -11.69 3.19
N LYS A 55 -17.84 -11.82 4.08
CA LYS A 55 -17.68 -11.46 5.49
C LYS A 55 -16.66 -12.35 6.19
N VAL A 56 -16.66 -13.66 5.93
CA VAL A 56 -15.69 -14.60 6.51
C VAL A 56 -14.27 -14.29 6.02
N ILE A 57 -14.06 -14.17 4.72
CA ILE A 57 -12.75 -13.86 4.14
C ILE A 57 -12.27 -12.48 4.61
N GLY A 58 -13.14 -11.48 4.56
CA GLY A 58 -12.85 -10.13 5.02
C GLY A 58 -12.45 -10.10 6.49
N GLN A 59 -13.10 -10.91 7.33
CA GLN A 59 -12.75 -11.02 8.73
C GLN A 59 -11.38 -11.70 8.94
N VAL A 60 -11.08 -12.77 8.21
CA VAL A 60 -9.76 -13.42 8.24
C VAL A 60 -8.66 -12.44 7.81
N VAL A 61 -8.88 -11.70 6.72
CA VAL A 61 -7.94 -10.69 6.23
C VAL A 61 -7.76 -9.56 7.25
N ASN A 62 -8.85 -9.11 7.87
CA ASN A 62 -8.79 -8.05 8.87
C ASN A 62 -8.06 -8.48 10.15
N ILE A 63 -8.26 -9.72 10.61
CA ILE A 63 -7.52 -10.31 11.73
C ILE A 63 -6.03 -10.37 11.38
N GLY A 64 -5.68 -10.89 10.20
CA GLY A 64 -4.28 -10.97 9.77
C GLY A 64 -3.58 -9.62 9.67
N ARG A 65 -4.30 -8.55 9.29
CA ARG A 65 -3.74 -7.18 9.21
C ARG A 65 -3.68 -6.44 10.55
N SER A 66 -4.57 -6.77 11.49
CA SER A 66 -4.63 -6.09 12.78
C SER A 66 -3.60 -6.62 13.78
N MET A 67 -3.09 -7.83 13.57
CA MET A 67 -1.99 -8.39 14.37
C MET A 67 -0.66 -7.68 14.04
N PRO A 68 0.04 -7.11 15.04
CA PRO A 68 1.38 -6.60 14.83
C PRO A 68 2.32 -7.69 14.31
N PHE A 69 3.13 -7.35 13.31
CA PHE A 69 3.99 -8.32 12.62
C PHE A 69 4.87 -9.14 13.57
N ILE A 70 5.49 -8.50 14.58
CA ILE A 70 6.35 -9.19 15.54
C ILE A 70 5.59 -10.23 16.38
N ILE A 71 4.34 -9.94 16.75
CA ILE A 71 3.48 -10.87 17.50
C ILE A 71 3.07 -12.04 16.61
N LEU A 72 2.65 -11.76 15.38
CA LEU A 72 2.30 -12.78 14.39
C LEU A 72 3.48 -13.72 14.10
N MET A 73 4.69 -13.16 13.94
CA MET A 73 5.90 -13.93 13.70
C MET A 73 6.19 -14.92 14.85
N VAL A 74 6.10 -14.48 16.10
CA VAL A 74 6.28 -15.34 17.28
C VAL A 74 5.18 -16.39 17.35
N ALA A 75 3.92 -16.03 17.08
CA ALA A 75 2.79 -16.96 17.06
C ALA A 75 2.95 -18.06 16.00
N LEU A 76 3.62 -17.76 14.89
CA LEU A 76 3.88 -18.71 13.81
C LEU A 76 5.12 -19.58 14.02
N MET A 77 5.89 -19.41 15.10
CA MET A 77 7.18 -20.09 15.29
C MET A 77 7.07 -21.63 15.22
N GLY A 78 6.03 -22.22 15.84
CA GLY A 78 5.76 -23.66 15.76
C GLY A 78 5.36 -24.12 14.37
N PHE A 79 4.54 -23.32 13.67
CA PHE A 79 4.12 -23.58 12.30
C PHE A 79 5.29 -23.50 11.32
N THR A 80 6.13 -22.47 11.44
CA THR A 80 7.36 -22.30 10.64
C THR A 80 8.30 -23.48 10.80
N ARG A 81 8.52 -23.94 12.05
CA ARG A 81 9.35 -25.13 12.30
C ARG A 81 8.75 -26.39 11.65
N SER A 82 7.43 -26.54 11.62
CA SER A 82 6.79 -27.68 10.96
C SER A 82 6.97 -27.69 9.44
N ILE A 83 7.10 -26.52 8.80
CA ILE A 83 7.25 -26.41 7.34
C ILE A 83 8.72 -26.48 6.93
N VAL A 84 9.57 -25.68 7.59
CA VAL A 84 10.96 -25.44 7.18
C VAL A 84 11.95 -26.31 7.98
N GLY A 85 11.50 -26.93 9.08
CA GLY A 85 12.35 -27.68 10.00
C GLY A 85 13.09 -26.82 11.03
N THR A 86 13.16 -25.50 10.81
CA THR A 86 13.79 -24.52 11.70
C THR A 86 12.92 -23.28 11.89
N SER A 87 13.13 -22.57 13.00
CA SER A 87 12.48 -21.30 13.33
C SER A 87 13.43 -20.11 13.24
N ILE A 88 14.69 -20.35 12.83
CA ILE A 88 15.77 -19.36 12.76
C ILE A 88 16.40 -19.42 11.37
N GLY A 89 16.85 -18.27 10.87
CA GLY A 89 17.48 -18.12 9.55
C GLY A 89 16.55 -17.55 8.49
N ARG A 90 17.14 -17.20 7.34
CA ARG A 90 16.46 -16.51 6.23
C ARG A 90 15.31 -17.33 5.64
N ASP A 91 15.46 -18.65 5.58
CA ASP A 91 14.43 -19.54 5.01
C ASP A 91 13.21 -19.64 5.94
N ALA A 92 13.44 -19.66 7.26
CA ALA A 92 12.37 -19.64 8.26
C ALA A 92 11.60 -18.31 8.26
N ALA A 93 12.30 -17.19 7.98
CA ALA A 93 11.70 -15.86 7.93
C ALA A 93 10.66 -15.68 6.83
N ILE A 94 10.78 -16.41 5.71
CA ILE A 94 9.86 -16.32 4.57
C ILE A 94 8.42 -16.65 4.99
N VAL A 95 8.23 -17.62 5.87
CA VAL A 95 6.89 -18.08 6.29
C VAL A 95 6.07 -16.98 6.97
N PRO A 96 6.51 -16.38 8.09
CA PRO A 96 5.76 -15.31 8.74
C PRO A 96 5.68 -14.03 7.88
N LEU A 97 6.72 -13.71 7.10
CA LEU A 97 6.70 -12.59 6.15
C LEU A 97 5.60 -12.77 5.09
N ALA A 98 5.54 -13.94 4.46
CA ALA A 98 4.52 -14.27 3.47
C ALA A 98 3.11 -14.25 4.08
N ILE A 99 2.90 -14.92 5.22
CA ILE A 99 1.59 -14.99 5.88
C ILE A 99 1.09 -13.61 6.28
N SER A 100 1.99 -12.73 6.75
CA SER A 100 1.64 -11.34 7.06
C SER A 100 1.33 -10.52 5.80
N ALA A 101 2.05 -10.75 4.71
CA ALA A 101 1.91 -9.98 3.48
C ALA A 101 0.67 -10.35 2.66
N ILE A 102 0.19 -11.60 2.73
CA ILE A 102 -1.03 -12.05 2.02
C ILE A 102 -2.25 -11.17 2.31
N PRO A 103 -2.71 -11.00 3.57
CA PRO A 103 -3.90 -10.21 3.85
C PRO A 103 -3.67 -8.71 3.61
N PHE A 104 -2.44 -8.22 3.83
CA PHE A 104 -2.05 -6.84 3.51
C PHE A 104 -2.20 -6.57 2.00
N PHE A 105 -1.58 -7.39 1.16
CA PHE A 105 -1.64 -7.25 -0.29
C PHE A 105 -3.04 -7.50 -0.84
N ALA A 106 -3.77 -8.49 -0.32
CA ALA A 106 -5.16 -8.76 -0.73
C ALA A 106 -6.06 -7.53 -0.57
N ARG A 107 -5.88 -6.75 0.50
CA ARG A 107 -6.64 -5.51 0.68
C ARG A 107 -6.22 -4.42 -0.31
N LEU A 108 -4.94 -4.29 -0.63
CA LEU A 108 -4.48 -3.35 -1.65
C LEU A 108 -5.03 -3.70 -3.03
N VAL A 109 -5.03 -5.00 -3.37
CA VAL A 109 -5.68 -5.53 -4.58
C VAL A 109 -7.17 -5.21 -4.59
N GLU A 110 -7.87 -5.43 -3.48
CA GLU A 110 -9.28 -5.11 -3.36
C GLU A 110 -9.54 -3.62 -3.64
N THR A 111 -8.73 -2.72 -3.07
CA THR A 111 -8.83 -1.28 -3.34
C THR A 111 -8.56 -0.96 -4.82
N ALA A 112 -7.48 -1.48 -5.39
CA ALA A 112 -7.11 -1.25 -6.80
C ALA A 112 -8.18 -1.75 -7.79
N VAL A 113 -8.82 -2.89 -7.50
CA VAL A 113 -9.86 -3.46 -8.35
C VAL A 113 -11.19 -2.69 -8.21
N ARG A 114 -11.48 -2.14 -7.02
CA ARG A 114 -12.67 -1.29 -6.80
C ARG A 114 -12.58 0.08 -7.47
N GLU A 115 -11.38 0.54 -7.82
CA GLU A 115 -11.18 1.77 -8.59
C GLU A 115 -11.55 1.62 -10.08
N VAL A 116 -11.72 0.39 -10.57
CA VAL A 116 -12.12 0.12 -11.96
C VAL A 116 -13.58 0.53 -12.17
N ASP A 117 -13.84 1.26 -13.26
CA ASP A 117 -15.18 1.74 -13.62
C ASP A 117 -16.18 0.57 -13.76
N HIS A 118 -17.25 0.62 -12.96
CA HIS A 118 -18.35 -0.33 -13.01
C HIS A 118 -19.04 -0.38 -14.39
N GLY A 119 -19.03 0.73 -15.15
CA GLY A 119 -19.57 0.78 -16.50
C GLY A 119 -18.87 -0.15 -17.49
N LEU A 120 -17.55 -0.37 -17.33
CA LEU A 120 -16.80 -1.35 -18.14
C LEU A 120 -17.24 -2.78 -17.83
N VAL A 121 -17.53 -3.05 -16.55
CA VAL A 121 -18.00 -4.36 -16.09
C VAL A 121 -19.41 -4.65 -16.63
N GLU A 122 -20.32 -3.67 -16.58
CA GLU A 122 -21.67 -3.78 -17.12
C GLU A 122 -21.70 -3.92 -18.64
N ALA A 123 -20.81 -3.21 -19.36
CA ALA A 123 -20.67 -3.32 -20.80
C ALA A 123 -20.27 -4.76 -21.21
N VAL A 124 -19.30 -5.36 -20.53
CA VAL A 124 -18.88 -6.74 -20.81
C VAL A 124 -19.95 -7.77 -20.45
N GLN A 125 -20.72 -7.55 -19.37
CA GLN A 125 -21.86 -8.40 -19.05
C GLN A 125 -22.96 -8.31 -20.11
N SER A 126 -23.24 -7.11 -20.62
CA SER A 126 -24.23 -6.88 -21.68
C SER A 126 -23.83 -7.55 -23.00
N MET A 127 -22.53 -7.76 -23.23
CA MET A 127 -22.00 -8.56 -24.34
C MET A 127 -22.01 -10.08 -24.09
N GLY A 128 -22.59 -10.55 -22.99
CA GLY A 128 -22.66 -11.98 -22.62
C GLY A 128 -21.39 -12.54 -21.97
N GLY A 129 -20.50 -11.69 -21.47
CA GLY A 129 -19.27 -12.10 -20.79
C GLY A 129 -19.53 -12.73 -19.42
N ASN A 130 -19.00 -13.94 -19.20
CA ASN A 130 -19.01 -14.59 -17.88
C ASN A 130 -18.07 -13.87 -16.88
N THR A 131 -18.26 -14.07 -15.57
CA THR A 131 -17.45 -13.53 -14.47
C THR A 131 -15.95 -13.67 -14.71
N TRP A 132 -15.51 -14.83 -15.20
CA TRP A 132 -14.09 -15.07 -15.48
C TRP A 132 -13.54 -14.20 -16.62
N THR A 133 -14.38 -13.93 -17.61
CA THR A 133 -14.06 -13.01 -18.71
C THR A 133 -13.90 -11.60 -18.16
N VAL A 134 -14.79 -11.15 -17.28
CA VAL A 134 -14.71 -9.84 -16.63
C VAL A 134 -13.41 -9.73 -15.81
N VAL A 135 -13.07 -10.73 -15.01
CA VAL A 135 -11.85 -10.72 -14.20
C VAL A 135 -10.60 -10.63 -15.07
N ARG A 136 -10.45 -11.53 -16.05
CA ARG A 136 -9.23 -11.63 -16.87
C ARG A 136 -9.09 -10.53 -17.91
N LYS A 137 -10.19 -10.03 -18.46
CA LYS A 137 -10.16 -9.06 -19.57
C LYS A 137 -10.46 -7.62 -19.17
N VAL A 138 -11.07 -7.39 -18.01
CA VAL A 138 -11.42 -6.03 -17.55
C VAL A 138 -10.72 -5.74 -16.22
N LEU A 139 -11.10 -6.43 -15.14
CA LEU A 139 -10.65 -6.05 -13.79
C LEU A 139 -9.13 -6.09 -13.65
N VAL A 140 -8.49 -7.20 -14.04
CA VAL A 140 -7.04 -7.34 -13.90
C VAL A 140 -6.32 -6.35 -14.82
N PRO A 141 -6.56 -6.31 -16.15
CA PRO A 141 -5.88 -5.39 -17.06
C PRO A 141 -6.04 -3.90 -16.70
N GLU A 142 -7.25 -3.47 -16.36
CA GLU A 142 -7.54 -2.06 -16.03
C GLU A 142 -6.95 -1.64 -14.69
N SER A 143 -6.87 -2.55 -13.71
CA SER A 143 -6.24 -2.26 -12.42
C SER A 143 -4.72 -2.48 -12.41
N LEU A 144 -4.09 -2.98 -13.48
CA LEU A 144 -2.66 -3.31 -13.51
C LEU A 144 -1.73 -2.19 -12.99
N PRO A 145 -1.89 -0.90 -13.37
CA PRO A 145 -1.04 0.17 -12.86
C PRO A 145 -1.14 0.29 -11.33
N SER A 146 -2.36 0.25 -10.77
CA SER A 146 -2.61 0.30 -9.33
C SER A 146 -2.12 -0.98 -8.63
N LEU A 147 -2.21 -2.14 -9.27
CA LEU A 147 -1.69 -3.41 -8.76
C LEU A 147 -0.16 -3.41 -8.67
N ILE A 148 0.55 -2.83 -9.64
CA ILE A 148 2.01 -2.69 -9.61
C ILE A 148 2.44 -1.77 -8.46
N SER A 149 1.74 -0.63 -8.29
CA SER A 149 1.99 0.27 -7.16
C SER A 149 1.74 -0.42 -5.81
N SER A 150 0.67 -1.21 -5.73
CA SER A 150 0.33 -2.02 -4.55
C SER A 150 1.37 -3.09 -4.24
N ALA A 151 1.89 -3.77 -5.27
CA ALA A 151 2.96 -4.76 -5.13
C ALA A 151 4.26 -4.11 -4.66
N THR A 152 4.61 -2.94 -5.22
CA THR A 152 5.77 -2.14 -4.81
C THR A 152 5.66 -1.73 -3.34
N THR A 153 4.50 -1.23 -2.92
CA THR A 153 4.21 -0.89 -1.52
C THR A 153 4.36 -2.10 -0.60
N THR A 154 3.92 -3.28 -1.06
CA THR A 154 4.06 -4.54 -0.30
C THR A 154 5.51 -4.96 -0.15
N VAL A 155 6.32 -4.84 -1.21
CA VAL A 155 7.77 -5.13 -1.14
C VAL A 155 8.46 -4.19 -0.16
N VAL A 156 8.15 -2.89 -0.19
CA VAL A 156 8.70 -1.92 0.77
C VAL A 156 8.31 -2.26 2.20
N ALA A 157 7.03 -2.60 2.45
CA ALA A 157 6.57 -3.05 3.76
C ALA A 157 7.32 -4.31 4.23
N LEU A 158 7.53 -5.28 3.32
CA LEU A 158 8.28 -6.51 3.60
C LEU A 158 9.75 -6.25 3.94
N ILE A 159 10.40 -5.24 3.35
CA ILE A 159 11.75 -4.83 3.76
C ILE A 159 11.75 -4.28 5.19
N GLY A 160 10.72 -3.52 5.57
CA GLY A 160 10.55 -3.08 6.96
C GLY A 160 10.34 -4.26 7.92
N TYR A 161 9.50 -5.22 7.54
CA TYR A 161 9.25 -6.42 8.35
C TYR A 161 10.46 -7.34 8.44
N SER A 162 11.23 -7.50 7.36
CA SER A 162 12.46 -8.29 7.38
C SER A 162 13.52 -7.68 8.29
N ALA A 163 13.59 -6.34 8.37
CA ALA A 163 14.46 -5.66 9.32
C ALA A 163 14.10 -6.00 10.77
N ILE A 164 12.81 -6.01 11.12
CA ILE A 164 12.31 -6.44 12.44
C ILE A 164 12.62 -7.93 12.66
N THR A 165 12.41 -8.77 11.65
CA THR A 165 12.67 -10.21 11.72
C THR A 165 14.15 -10.51 11.98
N GLY A 166 15.06 -9.66 11.50
CA GLY A 166 16.50 -9.72 11.79
C GLY A 166 16.82 -9.75 13.29
N THR A 167 16.01 -9.09 14.13
CA THR A 167 16.18 -9.12 15.60
C THR A 167 16.02 -10.51 16.22
N VAL A 168 15.38 -11.44 15.50
CA VAL A 168 15.09 -12.81 15.94
C VAL A 168 15.96 -13.85 15.20
N GLY A 169 17.08 -13.40 14.61
CA GLY A 169 18.05 -14.28 13.98
C GLY A 169 17.67 -14.75 12.58
N ALA A 170 16.82 -14.00 11.88
CA ALA A 170 16.53 -14.26 10.46
C ALA A 170 17.69 -13.92 9.52
N GLY A 171 18.65 -13.11 9.97
CA GLY A 171 19.72 -12.57 9.13
C GLY A 171 19.29 -11.31 8.38
N GLY A 172 19.99 -11.00 7.29
CA GLY A 172 19.75 -9.82 6.47
C GLY A 172 20.25 -8.50 7.08
N LEU A 173 19.89 -7.39 6.43
CA LEU A 173 20.35 -6.04 6.81
C LEU A 173 19.84 -5.64 8.20
N GLY A 174 18.65 -6.14 8.60
CA GLY A 174 18.13 -5.95 9.95
C GLY A 174 18.98 -6.58 11.04
N ASP A 175 19.40 -7.83 10.84
CA ASP A 175 20.28 -8.55 11.80
C ASP A 175 21.61 -7.82 11.94
N LEU A 176 22.18 -7.36 10.81
CA LEU A 176 23.44 -6.63 10.80
C LEU A 176 23.32 -5.29 11.56
N ALA A 177 22.28 -4.51 11.29
CA ALA A 177 22.01 -3.25 11.97
C ALA A 177 21.84 -3.42 13.48
N VAL A 178 21.14 -4.48 13.90
CA VAL A 178 20.87 -4.75 15.32
C VAL A 178 22.12 -5.27 16.03
N ARG A 179 22.80 -6.29 15.48
CA ARG A 179 23.93 -6.94 16.15
C ARG A 179 25.19 -6.10 16.16
N TYR A 180 25.50 -5.42 15.05
CA TYR A 180 26.72 -4.62 14.96
C TYR A 180 26.45 -3.15 15.24
N GLY A 181 25.42 -2.57 14.62
CA GLY A 181 25.08 -1.17 14.84
C GLY A 181 24.62 -0.90 16.27
N TYR A 182 23.52 -1.53 16.70
CA TYR A 182 22.89 -1.24 17.98
C TYR A 182 23.58 -1.93 19.16
N GLN A 183 23.79 -3.25 19.11
CA GLN A 183 24.31 -4.02 20.26
C GLN A 183 25.81 -3.83 20.50
N ARG A 184 26.61 -3.61 19.44
CA ARG A 184 28.06 -3.38 19.52
C ARG A 184 28.45 -1.91 19.43
N PHE A 185 27.47 -1.01 19.30
CA PHE A 185 27.69 0.44 19.19
C PHE A 185 28.63 0.86 18.03
N GLU A 186 28.67 0.06 16.95
CA GLU A 186 29.40 0.44 15.72
C GLU A 186 28.56 1.44 14.91
N THR A 187 28.57 2.69 15.35
CA THR A 187 27.76 3.79 14.79
C THR A 187 27.99 3.98 13.29
N GLU A 188 29.21 3.82 12.81
CA GLU A 188 29.54 3.91 11.38
C GLU A 188 28.78 2.86 10.56
N LEU A 189 28.84 1.59 10.98
CA LEU A 189 28.15 0.49 10.32
C LEU A 189 26.62 0.67 10.37
N MET A 190 26.10 1.19 11.47
CA MET A 190 24.67 1.49 11.62
C MET A 190 24.19 2.45 10.53
N TRP A 191 24.87 3.60 10.37
CA TRP A 191 24.49 4.60 9.36
C TRP A 191 24.69 4.10 7.94
N ILE A 192 25.73 3.32 7.68
CA ILE A 192 25.93 2.67 6.38
C ILE A 192 24.75 1.73 6.08
N THR A 193 24.33 0.90 7.04
CA THR A 193 23.23 -0.05 6.85
C THR A 193 21.89 0.66 6.60
N VAL A 194 21.63 1.76 7.32
CA VAL A 194 20.46 2.63 7.09
C VAL A 194 20.50 3.22 5.68
N GLY A 195 21.67 3.73 5.25
CA GLY A 195 21.87 4.25 3.89
C GLY A 195 21.62 3.19 2.81
N VAL A 196 22.15 1.98 3.00
CA VAL A 196 21.92 0.84 2.09
C VAL A 196 20.43 0.48 2.00
N LEU A 197 19.73 0.38 3.13
CA LEU A 197 18.30 0.12 3.15
C LEU A 197 17.51 1.22 2.43
N ALA A 198 17.83 2.49 2.68
CA ALA A 198 17.19 3.62 2.02
C ALA A 198 17.42 3.58 0.49
N VAL A 199 18.63 3.25 0.04
CA VAL A 199 18.95 3.10 -1.39
C VAL A 199 18.18 1.94 -2.00
N VAL A 200 18.17 0.76 -1.37
CA VAL A 200 17.43 -0.42 -1.86
C VAL A 200 15.94 -0.13 -1.98
N ILE A 201 15.33 0.46 -0.95
CA ILE A 201 13.91 0.87 -0.96
C ILE A 201 13.66 1.88 -2.10
N SER A 202 14.52 2.89 -2.22
CA SER A 202 14.40 3.91 -3.28
C SER A 202 14.45 3.28 -4.66
N ILE A 203 15.42 2.39 -4.92
CA ILE A 203 15.55 1.70 -6.21
C ILE A 203 14.28 0.90 -6.54
N ILE A 204 13.76 0.15 -5.58
CA ILE A 204 12.53 -0.65 -5.75
C ILE A 204 11.33 0.27 -6.03
N GLN A 205 11.22 1.38 -5.32
CA GLN A 205 10.12 2.32 -5.49
C GLN A 205 10.19 3.03 -6.84
N PHE A 206 11.37 3.50 -7.26
CA PHE A 206 11.58 4.07 -8.59
C PHE A 206 11.27 3.06 -9.70
N ALA A 207 11.71 1.80 -9.55
CA ALA A 207 11.41 0.74 -10.52
C ALA A 207 9.91 0.46 -10.61
N GLY A 208 9.22 0.37 -9.47
CA GLY A 208 7.78 0.17 -9.38
C GLY A 208 6.98 1.33 -10.02
N ASP A 209 7.33 2.56 -9.68
CA ASP A 209 6.69 3.76 -10.24
C ASP A 209 6.94 3.89 -11.74
N TYR A 210 8.12 3.52 -12.20
CA TYR A 210 8.45 3.49 -13.63
C TYR A 210 7.61 2.44 -14.36
N ALA A 211 7.51 1.23 -13.82
CA ALA A 211 6.70 0.15 -14.38
C ALA A 211 5.21 0.51 -14.43
N ALA A 212 4.66 1.09 -13.35
CA ALA A 212 3.27 1.55 -13.29
C ALA A 212 2.98 2.65 -14.33
N ARG A 213 3.87 3.64 -14.46
CA ARG A 213 3.75 4.72 -15.46
C ARG A 213 3.87 4.21 -16.89
N GLY A 214 4.72 3.23 -17.14
CA GLY A 214 4.88 2.60 -18.45
C GLY A 214 3.58 1.93 -18.94
N LEU A 215 2.84 1.29 -18.04
CA LEU A 215 1.55 0.68 -18.35
C LEU A 215 0.43 1.71 -18.57
N HIS A 216 0.39 2.77 -17.76
CA HIS A 216 -0.58 3.85 -17.92
C HIS A 216 -0.53 4.48 -19.33
N ARG A 217 0.68 4.62 -19.90
CA ARG A 217 0.87 5.14 -21.27
C ARG A 217 0.39 4.18 -22.37
N ARG A 218 0.29 2.87 -22.10
CA ARG A 218 -0.25 1.88 -23.06
C ARG A 218 -1.77 1.84 -23.03
N GLY A 219 -2.41 1.98 -21.86
CA GLY A 219 -3.88 2.01 -21.71
C GLY A 219 -4.53 3.29 -22.24
N GLY A 220 -3.84 4.44 -22.18
CA GLY A 220 -4.36 5.74 -22.65
C GLY A 220 -4.60 5.87 -24.17
N ARG A 221 -4.29 4.85 -24.98
CA ARG A 221 -4.60 4.84 -26.42
C ARG A 221 -5.95 4.20 -26.78
N SER A 222 -6.63 3.54 -25.85
CA SER A 222 -7.89 2.82 -26.16
C SER A 222 -9.19 3.55 -25.79
N GLY A 223 -9.11 4.80 -25.33
CA GLY A 223 -10.28 5.55 -24.86
C GLY A 223 -10.18 7.07 -24.99
N ALA A 224 -9.43 7.59 -25.97
CA ALA A 224 -9.49 9.02 -26.29
C ALA A 224 -10.81 9.32 -27.02
N ALA A 225 -11.90 9.50 -26.26
CA ALA A 225 -13.11 10.10 -26.79
C ALA A 225 -12.74 11.43 -27.50
N PRO A 226 -13.22 11.68 -28.73
CA PRO A 226 -12.86 12.88 -29.45
C PRO A 226 -13.44 14.07 -28.69
N ARG A 227 -12.55 14.93 -28.14
CA ARG A 227 -12.94 16.25 -27.64
C ARG A 227 -13.50 17.04 -28.81
N LEU A 228 -14.82 17.00 -28.97
CA LEU A 228 -15.58 17.84 -29.89
C LEU A 228 -15.46 19.30 -29.44
N LYS A 229 -14.41 19.95 -29.89
CA LYS A 229 -14.31 21.40 -29.97
C LYS A 229 -15.21 21.87 -31.11
N PHE A 230 -16.45 22.25 -30.77
CA PHE A 230 -17.25 23.18 -31.56
C PHE A 230 -17.66 24.31 -30.61
N LEU A 231 -16.95 25.44 -30.56
CA LEU A 231 -17.11 26.62 -31.41
C LEU A 231 -18.56 27.10 -31.58
N ARG A 232 -18.94 28.06 -30.74
CA ARG A 232 -19.66 29.28 -31.13
C ARG A 232 -19.38 30.35 -30.05
N ALA A 233 -18.38 31.21 -30.22
CA ALA A 233 -18.34 32.42 -31.05
C ALA A 233 -19.24 33.56 -30.52
N LYS A 234 -18.64 34.37 -29.63
CA LYS A 234 -18.58 35.84 -29.62
C LYS A 234 -19.81 36.63 -30.08
N ALA A 235 -20.42 37.36 -29.14
CA ALA A 235 -20.76 38.78 -29.29
C ALA A 235 -20.76 39.48 -27.92
N ALA A 236 -19.88 40.47 -27.77
CA ALA A 236 -19.94 41.58 -26.80
C ALA A 236 -20.27 42.87 -27.60
N PRO A 237 -20.32 44.13 -27.09
CA PRO A 237 -20.14 44.65 -25.71
C PRO A 237 -21.06 45.87 -25.32
N ALA A 238 -20.77 46.51 -24.15
CA ALA A 238 -21.01 47.92 -23.75
C ALA A 238 -22.47 48.34 -23.42
N ALA A 239 -22.81 49.26 -22.51
CA ALA A 239 -22.22 50.14 -21.48
C ALA A 239 -23.44 50.61 -20.62
N THR A 240 -23.37 51.11 -19.38
CA THR A 240 -23.16 52.54 -19.08
C THR A 240 -23.27 52.76 -17.56
N ALA A 241 -22.17 53.20 -16.96
CA ALA A 241 -21.97 54.28 -15.99
C ALA A 241 -23.05 54.70 -14.94
N THR A 242 -22.60 54.68 -13.68
CA THR A 242 -22.47 55.82 -12.70
C THR A 242 -23.61 56.31 -11.79
N ALA A 243 -23.15 56.68 -10.56
CA ALA A 243 -23.68 57.57 -9.52
C ALA A 243 -24.67 56.93 -8.52
N GLY A 244 -24.56 57.04 -7.19
CA GLY A 244 -23.73 57.82 -6.27
C GLY A 244 -24.46 57.90 -4.90
N SER A 245 -23.74 58.25 -3.82
CA SER A 245 -24.17 58.49 -2.41
C SER A 245 -24.39 57.24 -1.52
N THR A 246 -23.92 57.13 -0.28
CA THR A 246 -23.14 57.98 0.65
C THR A 246 -22.58 57.08 1.77
N GLY A 247 -21.43 57.44 2.34
CA GLY A 247 -20.68 56.66 3.35
C GLY A 247 -21.18 56.75 4.80
N PRO A 248 -20.30 56.54 5.81
CA PRO A 248 -20.43 55.50 6.83
C PRO A 248 -20.77 56.02 8.24
N THR A 249 -21.28 55.16 9.13
CA THR A 249 -21.29 55.41 10.59
C THR A 249 -21.13 54.11 11.40
N ALA A 250 -20.11 54.11 12.25
CA ALA A 250 -19.92 53.30 13.45
C ALA A 250 -19.45 54.29 14.55
N PRO A 251 -19.24 53.90 15.83
CA PRO A 251 -19.83 52.83 16.67
C PRO A 251 -20.46 53.44 17.96
N ASP A 252 -20.86 52.60 18.92
CA ASP A 252 -20.82 52.80 20.39
C ASP A 252 -22.09 52.33 21.13
N ALA A 253 -21.91 51.41 22.09
CA ALA A 253 -22.31 51.52 23.50
C ALA A 253 -22.59 50.15 24.17
N GLU A 254 -21.60 49.69 24.93
CA GLU A 254 -21.71 48.84 26.13
C GLU A 254 -21.97 49.79 27.33
N PRO A 255 -22.82 49.46 28.34
CA PRO A 255 -22.45 48.64 29.51
C PRO A 255 -23.61 47.73 30.02
N ASP A 256 -23.43 46.72 30.87
CA ASP A 256 -23.41 46.83 32.34
C ASP A 256 -23.31 45.39 32.93
N ARG A 257 -22.16 45.00 33.47
CA ARG A 257 -21.85 44.73 34.89
C ARG A 257 -22.82 43.86 35.71
N ASP A 258 -22.15 42.98 36.49
CA ASP A 258 -22.53 42.48 37.81
C ASP A 258 -23.74 41.55 37.95
N ARG A 259 -23.51 40.24 37.79
CA ARG A 259 -24.13 39.19 38.64
C ARG A 259 -23.22 37.98 38.85
N GLU A 260 -22.32 38.09 39.82
CA GLU A 260 -22.03 36.99 40.75
C GLU A 260 -22.78 37.29 42.07
N PRO A 261 -23.30 36.26 42.76
CA PRO A 261 -22.53 35.78 43.91
C PRO A 261 -22.57 34.25 44.14
N VAL A 262 -21.38 33.66 44.33
CA VAL A 262 -20.88 33.03 45.57
C VAL A 262 -21.80 32.10 46.39
N LYS A 263 -21.37 30.82 46.44
CA LYS A 263 -21.38 29.77 47.51
C LYS A 263 -22.71 29.28 48.13
N VAL A 264 -22.86 27.96 48.27
CA VAL A 264 -22.51 27.12 49.44
C VAL A 264 -23.19 25.74 49.28
N SER A 265 -22.41 24.66 49.21
CA SER A 265 -22.54 23.40 49.99
C SER A 265 -21.58 22.35 49.45
#